data_AF-A0A523TXJ7-F1
#
_entry.id   AF-A0A523TXJ7-F1
#
_cell.length_a   1.000
_cell.length_b   1.000
_cell.length_c   1.000
_cell.angle_alpha   90.00
_cell.angle_beta   90.00
_cell.angle_gamma   90.00
#
_symmetry.space_group_name_H-M   'P 1'
#
loop_
_entity.id
_entity.type
_entity.pdbx_description
1 polymer ?
#
loop_
_entity_poly.entity_id
_entity_poly.type
_entity_poly.pdbx_seq_one_letter_code
_entity_poly.pdbx_strand_id
1 'polypeptide(L)'
;MYRWFILALSVSVLFLTPGGCGGGGGGGGVGYGAPPPDPGLIDWGDYNTSDEASGYAAKSVTGVKLSGEEGVAETNDDIMSDPDYNDAMTDPSRVFYQLRIDWGQVVKDAVYEKGLKFSGSLTTDQGIILVTRLYRFDGEEAVVHPRTGAKTVEWKSSTGNHWDGIYFTIVTRPDDAYTQTHVTLDTVDYDRTFTLDELEAINETNVVDQYSNKVCIHGSKVKRDVIADGMVAGYWAEGEWIGRWINHDGTLAGQFKGHYDPDGQIFGKLVDMGGTFKGMLKGRWCYITHTNGPIGWFLGIYTNEILEPVGILGGHFIEGYGGEVGHLRGVWHEGFPYGFDPYDVPDPGDYKGTTPVSL
;
A
#
# COMPACT_ATOMS: atom_id res chain seq x y z
N MET A 1 -60.82 18.61 -16.18
CA MET A 1 -60.54 20.04 -16.48
C MET A 1 -59.78 20.63 -15.29
N TYR A 2 -58.51 21.02 -15.51
CA TYR A 2 -57.64 21.97 -14.75
C TYR A 2 -57.52 21.79 -13.21
N ARG A 3 -56.37 21.81 -12.51
CA ARG A 3 -54.96 22.24 -12.69
C ARG A 3 -54.17 21.65 -11.51
N TRP A 4 -53.06 20.93 -11.73
CA TRP A 4 -51.67 21.41 -11.58
C TRP A 4 -51.40 22.25 -10.32
N PHE A 5 -50.74 21.63 -9.32
CA PHE A 5 -49.90 22.32 -8.34
C PHE A 5 -48.56 21.58 -8.26
N ILE A 6 -47.57 22.14 -8.95
CA ILE A 6 -46.15 21.80 -8.85
C ILE A 6 -45.63 22.52 -7.61
N LEU A 7 -45.11 21.79 -6.63
CA LEU A 7 -44.25 22.36 -5.61
C LEU A 7 -42.81 22.11 -6.04
N ALA A 8 -42.18 23.14 -6.60
CA ALA A 8 -40.76 23.15 -6.92
C ALA A 8 -39.98 23.41 -5.63
N LEU A 9 -39.38 22.36 -5.06
CA LEU A 9 -38.28 22.50 -4.11
C LEU A 9 -36.98 22.55 -4.93
N SER A 10 -36.57 23.77 -5.27
CA SER A 10 -35.25 24.04 -5.83
C SER A 10 -34.20 23.80 -4.75
N VAL A 11 -33.66 22.58 -4.69
CA VAL A 11 -32.41 22.30 -3.99
C VAL A 11 -31.29 22.84 -4.89
N SER A 12 -30.82 24.04 -4.57
CA SER A 12 -29.56 24.54 -5.07
C SER A 12 -28.42 23.74 -4.43
N VAL A 13 -28.15 22.54 -4.96
CA VAL A 13 -26.86 21.89 -4.72
C VAL A 13 -25.84 22.72 -5.45
N LEU A 14 -25.07 23.51 -4.70
CA LEU A 14 -23.84 24.12 -5.19
C LEU A 14 -22.93 22.95 -5.57
N PHE A 15 -22.85 22.63 -6.86
CA PHE A 15 -21.81 21.76 -7.40
C PHE A 15 -20.50 22.54 -7.32
N LEU A 16 -19.85 22.48 -6.16
CA LEU A 16 -18.41 22.68 -6.07
C LEU A 16 -17.80 21.49 -6.81
N THR A 17 -17.56 21.66 -8.11
CA THR A 17 -16.70 20.72 -8.84
C THR A 17 -15.33 20.81 -8.18
N PRO A 18 -14.80 19.73 -7.59
CA PRO A 18 -13.40 19.73 -7.20
C PRO A 18 -12.62 20.09 -8.46
N GLY A 19 -11.81 21.15 -8.38
CA GLY A 19 -10.91 21.49 -9.47
C GLY A 19 -9.98 20.31 -9.65
N GLY A 20 -10.25 19.48 -10.66
CA GLY A 20 -9.31 18.42 -11.03
C GLY A 20 -7.96 19.06 -11.30
N CYS A 21 -6.88 18.38 -10.92
CA CYS A 21 -5.50 18.82 -11.17
C CYS A 21 -5.38 19.22 -12.64
N GLY A 22 -5.42 20.53 -12.89
CA GLY A 22 -5.33 21.08 -14.22
C GLY A 22 -3.88 21.00 -14.62
N GLY A 23 -3.53 19.98 -15.39
CA GLY A 23 -2.19 19.75 -15.93
C GLY A 23 -1.67 21.01 -16.62
N GLY A 24 -0.92 21.82 -15.88
CA GLY A 24 -0.09 22.86 -16.43
C GLY A 24 1.04 22.14 -17.14
N GLY A 25 0.84 21.81 -18.41
CA GLY A 25 1.83 21.15 -19.27
C GLY A 25 3.06 22.03 -19.44
N GLY A 26 3.94 22.03 -18.45
CA GLY A 26 5.29 22.55 -18.55
C GLY A 26 6.09 21.58 -19.39
N GLY A 27 6.36 21.92 -20.64
CA GLY A 27 7.25 21.15 -21.50
C GLY A 27 8.66 21.15 -20.93
N GLY A 28 9.01 20.12 -20.18
CA GLY A 28 10.37 19.87 -19.69
C GLY A 28 11.27 19.45 -20.84
N GLY A 29 12.00 20.40 -21.41
CA GLY A 29 13.16 20.08 -22.24
C GLY A 29 14.24 19.46 -21.36
N VAL A 30 14.76 18.30 -21.77
CA VAL A 30 15.85 17.59 -21.07
C VAL A 30 17.15 18.41 -21.19
N GLY A 31 17.27 19.43 -20.35
CA GLY A 31 18.45 20.29 -20.26
C GLY A 31 19.55 19.58 -19.49
N TYR A 32 20.75 19.54 -20.06
CA TYR A 32 21.93 18.96 -19.41
C TYR A 32 22.30 19.70 -18.12
N GLY A 33 22.03 19.06 -16.97
CA GLY A 33 22.84 19.04 -15.75
C GLY A 33 23.21 20.38 -15.10
N ALA A 34 22.24 21.14 -14.61
CA ALA A 34 22.52 22.01 -13.47
C ALA A 34 22.97 21.13 -12.28
N PRO A 35 23.94 21.57 -11.45
CA PRO A 35 24.24 20.86 -10.21
C PRO A 35 22.95 20.69 -9.39
N PRO A 36 22.76 19.56 -8.70
CA PRO A 36 21.58 19.35 -7.88
C PRO A 36 21.42 20.53 -6.92
N PRO A 37 20.20 21.04 -6.75
CA PRO A 37 19.96 22.11 -5.77
C PRO A 37 20.46 21.63 -4.41
N ASP A 38 21.07 22.54 -3.66
CA ASP A 38 21.51 22.27 -2.29
C ASP A 38 20.31 21.66 -1.51
N PRO A 39 20.43 20.46 -0.92
CA PRO A 39 19.33 19.83 -0.19
C PRO A 39 18.81 20.67 0.98
N GLY A 40 19.62 21.62 1.48
CA GLY A 40 19.18 22.64 2.45
C GLY A 40 18.22 23.70 1.88
N LEU A 41 18.00 23.73 0.57
CA LEU A 41 17.06 24.62 -0.12
C LEU A 41 15.70 23.96 -0.41
N ILE A 42 15.57 22.65 -0.20
CA ILE A 42 14.27 22.00 -0.32
C ILE A 42 13.43 22.45 0.86
N ASP A 43 12.30 23.10 0.57
CA ASP A 43 11.29 23.35 1.59
C ASP A 43 10.69 22.02 2.05
N TRP A 44 10.83 21.75 3.34
CA TRP A 44 10.35 20.56 4.04
C TRP A 44 9.14 20.85 4.92
N GLY A 45 8.43 21.98 4.73
CA GLY A 45 7.21 22.28 5.49
C GLY A 45 7.47 22.39 7.00
N ASP A 46 8.50 23.14 7.37
CA ASP A 46 8.96 23.40 8.74
C ASP A 46 9.52 22.19 9.53
N TYR A 47 9.64 21.01 8.92
CA TYR A 47 10.32 19.87 9.56
C TYR A 47 11.84 20.08 9.65
N ASN A 48 12.45 19.54 10.71
CA ASN A 48 13.90 19.56 10.94
C ASN A 48 14.45 18.15 11.24
N THR A 49 15.78 18.00 11.22
CA THR A 49 16.48 16.71 11.34
C THR A 49 16.71 16.22 12.78
N SER A 50 16.03 16.79 13.79
CA SER A 50 16.20 16.33 15.18
C SER A 50 15.55 14.98 15.41
N ASP A 51 15.97 14.26 16.43
CA ASP A 51 15.20 13.11 16.91
C ASP A 51 13.85 13.55 17.51
N GLU A 52 12.95 12.58 17.65
CA GLU A 52 11.60 12.72 18.19
C GLU A 52 11.41 11.79 19.40
N ALA A 53 10.31 11.97 20.13
CA ALA A 53 9.96 11.05 21.20
C ALA A 53 9.52 9.67 20.65
N SER A 54 9.77 8.61 21.41
CA SER A 54 9.23 7.27 21.11
C SER A 54 7.70 7.34 20.97
N GLY A 55 7.15 6.83 19.87
CA GLY A 55 5.74 6.99 19.55
C GLY A 55 5.39 8.36 18.97
N TYR A 56 6.30 8.95 18.21
CA TYR A 56 6.12 10.19 17.44
C TYR A 56 4.79 10.23 16.66
N ALA A 57 4.41 9.10 16.03
CA ALA A 57 3.14 8.95 15.32
C ALA A 57 2.04 8.27 16.17
N ALA A 58 2.25 8.02 17.47
CA ALA A 58 1.28 7.34 18.32
C ALA A 58 0.20 8.28 18.88
N LYS A 59 0.43 9.60 18.85
CA LYS A 59 -0.54 10.63 19.24
C LYS A 59 -1.04 11.35 17.99
N SER A 60 -2.11 10.86 17.38
CA SER A 60 -2.95 11.79 16.59
C SER A 60 -3.75 12.69 17.50
N VAL A 61 -4.10 13.84 16.95
CA VAL A 61 -5.05 14.81 17.52
C VAL A 61 -6.42 14.18 17.81
N THR A 62 -6.78 13.10 17.12
CA THR A 62 -8.11 12.47 17.18
C THR A 62 -8.24 11.31 18.17
N GLY A 63 -7.17 10.91 18.88
CA GLY A 63 -7.20 9.75 19.77
C GLY A 63 -7.42 8.41 19.05
N VAL A 64 -7.38 8.41 17.72
CA VAL A 64 -7.39 7.21 16.89
C VAL A 64 -6.03 6.55 17.05
N LYS A 65 -5.98 5.51 17.87
CA LYS A 65 -4.81 4.64 17.90
C LYS A 65 -4.65 4.01 16.51
N LEU A 66 -3.41 3.91 16.03
CA LEU A 66 -3.04 3.01 14.91
C LEU A 66 -3.33 1.52 15.21
N SER A 67 -4.08 1.21 16.29
CA SER A 67 -4.33 -0.11 16.84
C SER A 67 -5.31 -0.97 16.03
N GLY A 68 -5.72 -0.51 14.85
CA GLY A 68 -6.53 -1.29 13.93
C GLY A 68 -5.73 -2.31 13.11
N GLU A 69 -4.43 -2.09 12.87
CA GLU A 69 -3.60 -2.99 12.06
C GLU A 69 -2.71 -3.93 12.91
N GLU A 70 -2.98 -4.04 14.22
CA GLU A 70 -2.06 -4.61 15.23
C GLU A 70 -2.24 -6.10 15.51
N GLY A 71 -3.15 -6.79 14.81
CA GLY A 71 -3.18 -8.26 14.83
C GLY A 71 -2.04 -8.81 13.98
N VAL A 72 -0.81 -8.72 14.49
CA VAL A 72 0.38 -9.32 13.87
C VAL A 72 0.61 -10.65 14.56
N ALA A 73 0.20 -11.73 13.91
CA ALA A 73 0.71 -13.04 14.27
C ALA A 73 1.96 -13.29 13.42
N GLU A 74 3.12 -13.37 14.07
CA GLU A 74 4.27 -14.01 13.44
C GLU A 74 3.91 -15.48 13.20
N THR A 75 3.99 -15.90 11.95
CA THR A 75 3.73 -17.28 11.58
C THR A 75 5.01 -18.07 11.76
N ASN A 76 5.04 -18.93 12.78
CA ASN A 76 6.01 -20.00 12.87
C ASN A 76 5.65 -21.06 11.82
N ASP A 77 6.06 -20.82 10.58
CA ASP A 77 5.74 -21.67 9.42
C ASP A 77 6.52 -22.99 9.53
N ASP A 78 5.79 -24.11 9.59
CA ASP A 78 6.34 -25.46 9.78
C ASP A 78 7.19 -25.95 8.60
N ILE A 79 7.14 -25.23 7.47
CA ILE A 79 7.94 -25.44 6.27
C ILE A 79 9.45 -25.28 6.50
N MET A 80 9.92 -24.61 7.56
CA MET A 80 11.37 -24.40 7.77
C MET A 80 12.17 -25.72 7.86
N SER A 81 11.50 -26.83 8.17
CA SER A 81 12.10 -28.17 8.20
C SER A 81 12.02 -28.94 6.87
N ASP A 82 11.29 -28.41 5.88
CA ASP A 82 11.12 -28.99 4.56
C ASP A 82 12.43 -28.89 3.73
N PRO A 83 12.92 -29.97 3.11
CA PRO A 83 14.07 -29.90 2.20
C PRO A 83 13.91 -28.86 1.08
N ASP A 84 12.70 -28.70 0.53
CA ASP A 84 12.43 -27.74 -0.56
C ASP A 84 12.63 -26.29 -0.10
N TYR A 85 12.40 -26.01 1.19
CA TYR A 85 12.70 -24.70 1.77
C TYR A 85 14.18 -24.39 1.72
N ASN A 86 15.01 -25.31 2.22
CA ASN A 86 16.46 -25.11 2.26
C ASN A 86 17.06 -25.00 0.86
N ASP A 87 16.58 -25.82 -0.08
CA ASP A 87 17.00 -25.76 -1.48
C ASP A 87 16.63 -24.42 -2.13
N ALA A 88 15.41 -23.92 -1.91
CA ALA A 88 14.99 -22.63 -2.45
C ALA A 88 15.77 -21.45 -1.83
N MET A 89 15.99 -21.46 -0.52
CA MET A 89 16.67 -20.35 0.16
C MET A 89 18.17 -20.30 -0.11
N THR A 90 18.80 -21.44 -0.43
CA THR A 90 20.25 -21.50 -0.73
C THR A 90 20.58 -21.35 -2.21
N ASP A 91 19.65 -21.58 -3.13
CA ASP A 91 19.86 -21.46 -4.57
C ASP A 91 19.89 -19.97 -5.01
N PRO A 92 21.04 -19.43 -5.46
CA PRO A 92 21.18 -18.02 -5.87
C PRO A 92 20.42 -17.68 -7.16
N SER A 93 19.95 -18.67 -7.92
CA SER A 93 19.17 -18.44 -9.14
C SER A 93 17.69 -18.16 -8.86
N ARG A 94 17.24 -18.25 -7.60
CA ARG A 94 15.86 -18.00 -7.22
C ARG A 94 15.54 -16.50 -7.24
N VAL A 95 14.31 -16.22 -7.62
CA VAL A 95 13.67 -14.91 -7.56
C VAL A 95 12.56 -14.91 -6.52
N PHE A 96 12.31 -13.74 -5.96
CA PHE A 96 11.34 -13.53 -4.89
C PHE A 96 10.19 -12.70 -5.43
N TYR A 97 8.98 -13.14 -5.17
CA TYR A 97 7.78 -12.35 -5.38
C TYR A 97 7.08 -12.18 -4.05
N GLN A 98 6.49 -11.01 -3.86
CA GLN A 98 5.64 -10.74 -2.73
C GLN A 98 4.21 -10.70 -3.23
N LEU A 99 3.31 -11.23 -2.41
CA LEU A 99 1.89 -11.21 -2.68
C LEU A 99 1.16 -10.89 -1.40
N ARG A 100 0.51 -9.74 -1.37
CA ARG A 100 -0.42 -9.35 -0.32
C ARG A 100 -1.84 -9.51 -0.82
N ILE A 101 -2.65 -10.20 -0.02
CA ILE A 101 -4.08 -10.36 -0.26
C ILE A 101 -4.79 -9.85 1.00
N ASP A 102 -5.54 -8.77 0.87
CA ASP A 102 -6.45 -8.27 1.91
C ASP A 102 -7.89 -8.53 1.49
N TRP A 103 -8.79 -8.81 2.41
CA TRP A 103 -10.22 -8.98 2.15
C TRP A 103 -11.11 -8.41 3.24
N GLY A 104 -12.38 -8.15 2.91
CA GLY A 104 -13.41 -7.68 3.84
C GLY A 104 -13.94 -6.29 3.50
N GLN A 105 -14.45 -5.59 4.51
CA GLN A 105 -15.02 -4.25 4.36
C GLN A 105 -13.98 -3.17 4.68
N VAL A 106 -13.57 -2.43 3.65
CA VAL A 106 -12.74 -1.23 3.82
C VAL A 106 -13.56 -0.09 4.45
N VAL A 107 -14.82 0.05 4.03
CA VAL A 107 -15.78 0.98 4.62
C VAL A 107 -16.76 0.15 5.44
N LYS A 108 -16.75 0.37 6.75
CA LYS A 108 -17.60 -0.35 7.69
C LYS A 108 -19.08 -0.14 7.37
N ASP A 109 -19.80 -1.21 7.06
CA ASP A 109 -21.26 -1.21 7.06
C ASP A 109 -21.74 -1.63 8.46
N ALA A 110 -22.40 -0.71 9.16
CA ALA A 110 -22.91 -0.97 10.51
C ALA A 110 -24.02 -2.03 10.55
N VAL A 111 -24.65 -2.34 9.41
CA VAL A 111 -25.76 -3.29 9.29
C VAL A 111 -25.28 -4.68 8.87
N TYR A 112 -24.02 -4.81 8.43
CA TYR A 112 -23.45 -6.09 8.03
C TYR A 112 -22.95 -6.91 9.23
N GLU A 113 -23.74 -7.92 9.60
CA GLU A 113 -23.42 -8.84 10.70
C GLU A 113 -22.94 -10.23 10.24
N LYS A 114 -23.05 -10.55 8.94
CA LYS A 114 -22.88 -11.93 8.46
C LYS A 114 -21.44 -12.40 8.38
N GLY A 115 -20.47 -11.49 8.34
CA GLY A 115 -19.05 -11.78 8.14
C GLY A 115 -18.75 -12.39 6.75
N LEU A 116 -17.61 -12.03 6.16
CA LEU A 116 -17.10 -12.63 4.93
C LEU A 116 -16.35 -13.92 5.28
N LYS A 117 -16.79 -15.05 4.74
CA LYS A 117 -16.05 -16.32 4.87
C LYS A 117 -15.05 -16.43 3.74
N PHE A 118 -13.78 -16.22 4.06
CA PHE A 118 -12.69 -16.15 3.08
C PHE A 118 -11.62 -17.22 3.33
N SER A 119 -12.04 -18.41 3.79
CA SER A 119 -11.15 -19.58 3.84
C SER A 119 -10.77 -20.01 2.42
N GLY A 120 -9.53 -20.42 2.24
CA GLY A 120 -9.01 -20.77 0.92
C GLY A 120 -7.58 -21.30 0.94
N SER A 121 -6.98 -21.33 -0.24
CA SER A 121 -5.60 -21.74 -0.43
C SER A 121 -4.86 -20.90 -1.47
N LEU A 122 -3.53 -20.85 -1.32
CA LEU A 122 -2.60 -20.33 -2.30
C LEU A 122 -1.65 -21.46 -2.68
N THR A 123 -1.58 -21.76 -3.96
CA THR A 123 -0.77 -22.85 -4.51
C THR A 123 0.17 -22.35 -5.60
N THR A 124 1.33 -22.99 -5.74
CA THR A 124 2.25 -22.74 -6.86
C THR A 124 2.67 -24.05 -7.50
N ASP A 125 2.78 -24.09 -8.83
CA ASP A 125 3.32 -25.26 -9.53
C ASP A 125 4.85 -25.39 -9.35
N GLN A 126 5.55 -24.27 -9.13
CA GLN A 126 7.00 -24.22 -8.90
C GLN A 126 7.41 -23.36 -7.71
N GLY A 127 8.56 -23.71 -7.11
CA GLY A 127 9.10 -22.98 -5.97
C GLY A 127 8.41 -23.35 -4.66
N ILE A 128 8.36 -22.39 -3.75
CA ILE A 128 7.76 -22.51 -2.42
C ILE A 128 6.96 -21.23 -2.09
N ILE A 129 6.02 -21.37 -1.14
CA ILE A 129 5.23 -20.26 -0.59
C ILE A 129 5.52 -20.18 0.91
N LEU A 130 5.87 -18.99 1.37
CA LEU A 130 6.08 -18.65 2.76
C LEU A 130 4.95 -17.75 3.23
N VAL A 131 4.38 -18.03 4.40
CA VAL A 131 3.53 -17.05 5.07
C VAL A 131 4.44 -16.12 5.86
N THR A 132 4.49 -14.86 5.43
CA THR A 132 5.32 -13.83 6.07
C THR A 132 4.55 -13.11 7.17
N ARG A 133 3.24 -12.90 6.97
CA ARG A 133 2.42 -12.19 7.96
C ARG A 133 0.93 -12.50 7.82
N LEU A 134 0.24 -12.52 8.96
CA LEU A 134 -1.21 -12.44 9.05
C LEU A 134 -1.62 -11.05 9.53
N TYR A 135 -2.66 -10.49 8.93
CA TYR A 135 -3.23 -9.21 9.32
C TYR A 135 -4.61 -9.44 9.92
N ARG A 136 -4.75 -9.07 11.19
CA ARG A 136 -6.04 -8.99 11.92
C ARG A 136 -6.81 -10.30 12.10
N PHE A 137 -6.17 -11.43 11.81
CA PHE A 137 -6.70 -12.75 12.14
C PHE A 137 -7.07 -12.83 13.62
N ASP A 138 -8.28 -13.28 13.93
CA ASP A 138 -8.79 -13.42 15.28
C ASP A 138 -9.36 -14.82 15.60
N GLY A 139 -9.46 -15.15 16.89
CA GLY A 139 -10.16 -16.34 17.37
C GLY A 139 -9.71 -17.67 16.74
N GLU A 140 -10.56 -18.23 15.88
CA GLU A 140 -10.37 -19.52 15.21
C GLU A 140 -9.70 -19.40 13.81
N GLU A 141 -9.40 -18.18 13.37
CA GLU A 141 -8.75 -17.91 12.10
C GLU A 141 -7.25 -18.22 12.18
N ALA A 142 -6.75 -18.98 11.21
CA ALA A 142 -5.35 -19.40 11.19
C ALA A 142 -4.96 -19.94 9.82
N VAL A 143 -3.65 -19.97 9.57
CA VAL A 143 -3.04 -20.89 8.61
C VAL A 143 -3.29 -22.32 9.10
N VAL A 144 -3.68 -23.21 8.19
CA VAL A 144 -3.93 -24.62 8.51
C VAL A 144 -2.59 -25.34 8.64
N HIS A 145 -2.36 -25.91 9.83
CA HIS A 145 -1.18 -26.72 10.12
C HIS A 145 -1.59 -28.17 10.51
N PRO A 146 -0.73 -29.18 10.22
CA PRO A 146 0.51 -29.05 9.46
C PRO A 146 0.23 -28.75 7.99
N ARG A 147 1.15 -28.05 7.32
CA ARG A 147 1.03 -27.78 5.88
C ARG A 147 1.11 -29.08 5.08
N THR A 148 0.38 -29.13 3.98
CA THR A 148 0.40 -30.26 3.03
C THR A 148 1.72 -30.34 2.24
N GLY A 149 2.41 -29.21 2.09
CA GLY A 149 3.76 -29.12 1.52
C GLY A 149 4.19 -27.68 1.27
N ALA A 150 5.45 -27.50 0.86
CA ALA A 150 6.04 -26.18 0.62
C ALA A 150 5.33 -25.33 -0.46
N LYS A 151 4.59 -25.97 -1.35
CA LYS A 151 3.90 -25.35 -2.50
C LYS A 151 2.47 -24.89 -2.22
N THR A 152 1.93 -25.22 -1.05
CA THR A 152 0.53 -24.95 -0.71
C THR A 152 0.44 -24.30 0.66
N VAL A 153 -0.32 -23.22 0.76
CA VAL A 153 -0.78 -22.64 2.03
C VAL A 153 -2.29 -22.68 2.04
N GLU A 154 -2.88 -23.26 3.07
CA GLU A 154 -4.33 -23.25 3.33
C GLU A 154 -4.60 -22.39 4.56
N TRP A 155 -5.73 -21.67 4.60
CA TRP A 155 -6.13 -20.89 5.77
C TRP A 155 -7.63 -20.94 6.01
N LYS A 156 -8.02 -20.59 7.24
CA LYS A 156 -9.40 -20.36 7.65
C LYS A 156 -9.56 -18.89 8.04
N SER A 157 -10.55 -18.22 7.47
CA SER A 157 -10.91 -16.84 7.84
C SER A 157 -12.43 -16.60 7.71
N SER A 158 -12.95 -15.82 8.65
CA SER A 158 -14.32 -15.36 8.80
C SER A 158 -14.34 -13.91 9.30
N THR A 159 -14.01 -12.98 8.41
CA THR A 159 -13.87 -11.55 8.69
C THR A 159 -15.21 -10.88 9.01
N GLY A 160 -15.30 -10.10 10.09
CA GLY A 160 -16.50 -9.34 10.44
C GLY A 160 -16.69 -8.06 9.61
N ASN A 161 -17.05 -6.96 10.28
CA ASN A 161 -17.18 -5.63 9.68
C ASN A 161 -15.84 -4.87 9.64
N HIS A 162 -14.76 -5.61 9.40
CA HIS A 162 -13.40 -5.12 9.22
C HIS A 162 -12.79 -5.78 7.98
N TRP A 163 -11.47 -5.79 7.90
CA TRP A 163 -10.71 -6.48 6.89
C TRP A 163 -9.67 -7.37 7.57
N ASP A 164 -9.29 -8.45 6.90
CA ASP A 164 -8.15 -9.29 7.25
C ASP A 164 -7.24 -9.43 6.03
N GLY A 165 -6.08 -10.05 6.21
CA GLY A 165 -5.19 -10.29 5.08
C GLY A 165 -4.05 -11.23 5.39
N ILE A 166 -3.39 -11.68 4.33
CA ILE A 166 -2.16 -12.47 4.42
C ILE A 166 -1.11 -11.85 3.50
N TYR A 167 0.12 -11.85 4.00
CA TYR A 167 1.30 -11.54 3.22
C TYR A 167 2.12 -12.79 2.96
N PHE A 168 2.34 -13.07 1.67
CA PHE A 168 3.09 -14.20 1.20
C PHE A 168 4.40 -13.77 0.55
N THR A 169 5.42 -14.59 0.72
CA THR A 169 6.62 -14.55 -0.11
C THR A 169 6.67 -15.84 -0.95
N ILE A 170 6.79 -15.68 -2.26
CA ILE A 170 6.89 -16.78 -3.23
C ILE A 170 8.33 -16.82 -3.72
N VAL A 171 8.99 -17.96 -3.53
CA VAL A 171 10.39 -18.16 -3.94
C VAL A 171 10.43 -19.19 -5.05
N THR A 172 10.74 -18.76 -6.28
CA THR A 172 10.70 -19.61 -7.47
C THR A 172 11.89 -19.36 -8.39
N ARG A 173 11.97 -20.09 -9.52
CA ARG A 173 12.91 -19.78 -10.61
C ARG A 173 12.25 -18.80 -11.58
N PRO A 174 13.02 -17.94 -12.26
CA PRO A 174 12.48 -17.17 -13.38
C PRO A 174 11.88 -18.11 -14.43
N ASP A 175 10.79 -17.67 -15.04
CA ASP A 175 10.19 -18.37 -16.18
C ASP A 175 11.16 -18.39 -17.37
N ASP A 176 11.02 -19.40 -18.23
CA ASP A 176 11.77 -19.54 -19.47
C ASP A 176 10.83 -19.73 -20.67
N ALA A 177 11.41 -19.86 -21.88
CA ALA A 177 10.64 -19.96 -23.11
C ALA A 177 9.71 -21.19 -23.20
N TYR A 178 9.88 -22.17 -22.30
CA TYR A 178 9.15 -23.44 -22.30
C TYR A 178 8.36 -23.68 -21.01
N THR A 179 8.60 -22.86 -19.98
CA THR A 179 8.15 -23.13 -18.62
C THR A 179 7.65 -21.84 -17.98
N GLN A 180 6.37 -21.85 -17.58
CA GLN A 180 5.73 -20.76 -16.88
C GLN A 180 5.27 -21.22 -15.51
N THR A 181 5.57 -20.44 -14.48
CA THR A 181 5.12 -20.66 -13.11
C THR A 181 3.73 -20.05 -12.92
N HIS A 182 2.83 -20.83 -12.34
CA HIS A 182 1.48 -20.41 -12.02
C HIS A 182 1.26 -20.40 -10.52
N VAL A 183 0.72 -19.29 -10.02
CA VAL A 183 0.30 -19.13 -8.62
C VAL A 183 -1.21 -19.04 -8.61
N THR A 184 -1.89 -19.93 -7.90
CA THR A 184 -3.36 -20.00 -7.87
C THR A 184 -3.89 -19.70 -6.47
N LEU A 185 -4.68 -18.65 -6.38
CA LEU A 185 -5.55 -18.32 -5.26
C LEU A 185 -6.91 -19.00 -5.50
N ASP A 186 -7.31 -19.83 -4.55
CA ASP A 186 -8.58 -20.58 -4.57
C ASP A 186 -9.35 -20.29 -3.27
N THR A 187 -10.49 -19.64 -3.37
CA THR A 187 -11.35 -19.28 -2.22
C THR A 187 -12.83 -19.49 -2.59
N VAL A 188 -13.71 -19.41 -1.60
CA VAL A 188 -15.15 -19.66 -1.86
C VAL A 188 -15.77 -18.66 -2.85
N ASP A 189 -15.38 -17.39 -2.76
CA ASP A 189 -16.03 -16.29 -3.49
C ASP A 189 -15.09 -15.58 -4.50
N TYR A 190 -13.81 -15.96 -4.56
CA TYR A 190 -12.82 -15.36 -5.46
C TYR A 190 -11.68 -16.31 -5.80
N ASP A 191 -11.57 -16.68 -7.07
CA ASP A 191 -10.49 -17.53 -7.59
C ASP A 191 -9.68 -16.79 -8.64
N ARG A 192 -8.37 -17.00 -8.61
CA ARG A 192 -7.47 -16.44 -9.61
C ARG A 192 -6.17 -17.20 -9.75
N THR A 193 -5.75 -17.42 -10.99
CA THR A 193 -4.40 -17.86 -11.33
C THR A 193 -3.61 -16.69 -11.89
N PHE A 194 -2.37 -16.54 -11.43
CA PHE A 194 -1.40 -15.53 -11.85
C PHE A 194 -0.19 -16.21 -12.49
N THR A 195 0.33 -15.60 -13.54
CA THR A 195 1.70 -15.79 -14.02
C THR A 195 2.67 -14.91 -13.23
N LEU A 196 3.99 -15.15 -13.31
CA LEU A 196 4.97 -14.32 -12.59
C LEU A 196 4.98 -12.86 -13.08
N ASP A 197 4.81 -12.65 -14.39
CA ASP A 197 4.71 -11.30 -14.97
C ASP A 197 3.46 -10.57 -14.47
N GLU A 198 2.33 -11.27 -14.30
CA GLU A 198 1.13 -10.69 -13.70
C GLU A 198 1.33 -10.37 -12.22
N LEU A 199 2.02 -11.24 -11.46
CA LEU A 199 2.35 -10.97 -10.05
C LEU A 199 3.21 -9.72 -9.89
N GLU A 200 4.16 -9.47 -10.79
CA GLU A 200 5.01 -8.27 -10.74
C GLU A 200 4.23 -6.97 -10.97
N ALA A 201 3.12 -7.03 -11.72
CA ALA A 201 2.33 -5.86 -12.09
C ALA A 201 0.99 -5.71 -11.34
N ILE A 202 0.58 -6.71 -10.55
CA ILE A 202 -0.78 -6.74 -10.01
C ILE A 202 -0.99 -5.71 -8.88
N ASN A 203 -1.98 -4.85 -9.09
CA ASN A 203 -2.51 -3.94 -8.08
C ASN A 203 -4.01 -3.78 -8.32
N GLU A 204 -4.80 -4.64 -7.70
CA GLU A 204 -6.21 -4.79 -8.00
C GLU A 204 -7.10 -4.76 -6.77
N THR A 205 -8.35 -4.34 -6.98
CA THR A 205 -9.39 -4.35 -5.95
C THR A 205 -10.69 -4.80 -6.60
N ASN A 206 -11.20 -5.94 -6.17
CA ASN A 206 -12.40 -6.56 -6.72
C ASN A 206 -13.50 -6.62 -5.66
N VAL A 207 -14.75 -6.30 -6.02
CA VAL A 207 -15.92 -6.47 -5.13
C VAL A 207 -16.35 -7.93 -5.21
N VAL A 208 -16.46 -8.61 -4.06
CA VAL A 208 -16.76 -10.06 -4.00
C VAL A 208 -18.20 -10.38 -3.63
N ASP A 209 -18.97 -9.42 -3.11
CA ASP A 209 -20.38 -9.64 -2.80
C ASP A 209 -21.26 -8.37 -2.88
N GLN A 210 -22.55 -8.55 -2.60
CA GLN A 210 -23.55 -7.47 -2.56
C GLN A 210 -23.39 -6.53 -1.35
N TYR A 211 -22.57 -6.88 -0.36
CA TYR A 211 -22.32 -6.10 0.86
C TYR A 211 -21.05 -5.24 0.74
N SER A 212 -20.55 -5.07 -0.49
CA SER A 212 -19.35 -4.29 -0.79
C SER A 212 -18.10 -4.82 -0.09
N ASN A 213 -18.06 -6.12 0.26
CA ASN A 213 -16.80 -6.76 0.59
C ASN A 213 -15.89 -6.72 -0.63
N LYS A 214 -14.60 -6.51 -0.37
CA LYS A 214 -13.58 -6.41 -1.41
C LYS A 214 -12.46 -7.39 -1.15
N VAL A 215 -11.79 -7.80 -2.21
CA VAL A 215 -10.48 -8.45 -2.19
C VAL A 215 -9.50 -7.52 -2.89
N CYS A 216 -8.45 -7.12 -2.17
CA CYS A 216 -7.36 -6.30 -2.67
C CYS A 216 -6.13 -7.19 -2.84
N ILE A 217 -5.54 -7.19 -4.04
CA ILE A 217 -4.37 -8.00 -4.36
C ILE A 217 -3.26 -7.09 -4.84
N HIS A 218 -2.10 -7.27 -4.23
CA HIS A 218 -0.91 -6.50 -4.53
C HIS A 218 0.27 -7.46 -4.64
N GLY A 219 0.96 -7.41 -5.78
CA GLY A 219 2.14 -8.20 -6.01
C GLY A 219 3.30 -7.35 -6.49
N SER A 220 4.51 -7.84 -6.22
CA SER A 220 5.74 -7.23 -6.70
C SER A 220 6.84 -8.29 -6.80
N LYS A 221 7.80 -8.04 -7.68
CA LYS A 221 9.05 -8.81 -7.74
C LYS A 221 10.09 -8.12 -6.90
N VAL A 222 10.84 -8.89 -6.13
CA VAL A 222 11.88 -8.34 -5.26
C VAL A 222 13.23 -8.98 -5.55
N LYS A 223 14.24 -8.12 -5.59
CA LYS A 223 15.62 -8.55 -5.71
C LYS A 223 16.06 -9.19 -4.40
N ARG A 224 16.65 -10.38 -4.52
CA ARG A 224 17.37 -11.01 -3.41
C ARG A 224 18.39 -10.03 -2.84
N ASP A 225 18.40 -9.90 -1.51
CA ASP A 225 19.35 -9.07 -0.74
C ASP A 225 19.20 -7.55 -0.93
N VAL A 226 18.14 -7.08 -1.59
CA VAL A 226 17.85 -5.65 -1.73
C VAL A 226 16.70 -5.30 -0.79
N ILE A 227 17.04 -4.76 0.39
CA ILE A 227 16.10 -4.20 1.36
C ILE A 227 15.74 -2.76 0.94
N ALA A 228 15.48 -2.56 -0.35
CA ALA A 228 15.15 -1.24 -0.90
C ALA A 228 13.64 -0.95 -0.86
N ASP A 229 12.81 -1.96 -0.59
CA ASP A 229 11.38 -1.85 -0.81
C ASP A 229 10.60 -2.04 0.47
N GLY A 230 9.38 -1.52 0.50
CA GLY A 230 8.45 -1.79 1.56
C GLY A 230 7.11 -1.12 1.37
N MET A 231 6.32 -1.09 2.44
CA MET A 231 4.96 -0.54 2.43
C MET A 231 4.88 0.72 3.29
N VAL A 232 3.99 1.63 2.91
CA VAL A 232 3.54 2.72 3.78
C VAL A 232 2.06 2.55 4.05
N ALA A 233 1.66 2.73 5.31
CA ALA A 233 0.26 2.70 5.71
C ALA A 233 0.01 3.77 6.76
N GLY A 234 -1.12 4.45 6.66
CA GLY A 234 -1.42 5.55 7.56
C GLY A 234 -2.83 6.08 7.44
N TYR A 235 -3.04 7.20 8.09
CA TYR A 235 -4.25 8.00 7.98
C TYR A 235 -3.88 9.47 7.94
N TRP A 236 -4.83 10.27 7.50
CA TRP A 236 -4.75 11.71 7.59
C TRP A 236 -5.98 12.24 8.31
N ALA A 237 -5.80 13.33 9.03
CA ALA A 237 -6.87 14.06 9.71
C ALA A 237 -6.39 15.49 9.98
N GLU A 238 -7.27 16.48 9.83
CA GLU A 238 -7.02 17.87 10.27
C GLU A 238 -5.71 18.48 9.71
N GLY A 239 -5.37 18.22 8.44
CA GLY A 239 -4.14 18.71 7.81
C GLY A 239 -2.86 17.98 8.24
N GLU A 240 -2.96 16.96 9.09
CA GLU A 240 -1.86 16.04 9.43
C GLU A 240 -2.03 14.71 8.70
N TRP A 241 -0.91 14.07 8.33
CA TRP A 241 -0.90 12.66 7.94
C TRP A 241 0.13 11.93 8.77
N ILE A 242 -0.24 10.76 9.27
CA ILE A 242 0.63 9.94 10.12
C ILE A 242 0.52 8.48 9.73
N GLY A 243 1.57 7.74 9.99
CA GLY A 243 1.57 6.33 9.69
C GLY A 243 2.88 5.66 9.98
N ARG A 244 3.09 4.57 9.26
CA ARG A 244 4.16 3.62 9.45
C ARG A 244 4.76 3.31 8.08
N TRP A 245 6.08 3.27 8.03
CA TRP A 245 6.77 2.58 6.96
C TRP A 245 7.15 1.18 7.43
N ILE A 246 7.01 0.22 6.54
CA ILE A 246 7.08 -1.20 6.85
C ILE A 246 8.13 -1.72 5.88
N ASN A 247 9.12 -2.43 6.40
CA ASN A 247 10.12 -3.09 5.57
C ASN A 247 9.44 -4.09 4.64
N HIS A 248 10.13 -4.44 3.56
CA HIS A 248 9.77 -5.50 2.64
C HIS A 248 9.28 -6.78 3.33
N ASP A 249 9.90 -7.20 4.44
CA ASP A 249 9.55 -8.42 5.19
C ASP A 249 8.32 -8.25 6.11
N GLY A 250 7.65 -7.10 6.05
CA GLY A 250 6.53 -6.76 6.91
C GLY A 250 6.93 -6.26 8.30
N THR A 251 8.22 -6.29 8.67
CA THR A 251 8.67 -5.73 9.95
C THR A 251 8.49 -4.21 9.96
N LEU A 252 8.20 -3.67 11.13
CA LEU A 252 7.97 -2.25 11.27
C LEU A 252 9.30 -1.50 11.24
N ALA A 253 9.56 -0.75 10.18
CA ALA A 253 10.80 0.02 10.04
C ALA A 253 10.79 1.28 10.93
N GLY A 254 9.60 1.80 11.23
CA GLY A 254 9.44 3.06 11.96
C GLY A 254 8.12 3.76 11.64
N GLN A 255 8.11 5.07 11.81
CA GLN A 255 6.92 5.90 11.79
C GLN A 255 7.15 7.16 10.96
N PHE A 256 6.05 7.70 10.44
CA PHE A 256 6.06 9.02 9.83
C PHE A 256 4.93 9.89 10.36
N LYS A 257 5.21 11.19 10.41
CA LYS A 257 4.21 12.24 10.66
C LYS A 257 4.53 13.44 9.79
N GLY A 258 3.49 14.06 9.27
CA GLY A 258 3.58 15.09 8.27
C GLY A 258 2.36 16.00 8.23
N HIS A 259 2.39 16.94 7.29
CA HIS A 259 1.26 17.79 6.93
C HIS A 259 0.94 17.64 5.44
N TYR A 260 -0.33 17.87 5.08
CA TYR A 260 -0.77 17.99 3.70
C TYR A 260 -1.53 19.31 3.52
N ASP A 261 -1.47 19.86 2.32
CA ASP A 261 -2.22 21.08 1.98
C ASP A 261 -3.31 20.82 0.94
N PRO A 262 -4.29 21.74 0.80
CA PRO A 262 -5.33 21.66 -0.22
C PRO A 262 -4.81 21.80 -1.67
N ASP A 263 -3.58 22.28 -1.85
CA ASP A 263 -2.94 22.48 -3.17
C ASP A 263 -2.29 21.18 -3.69
N GLY A 264 -2.44 20.07 -2.95
CA GLY A 264 -1.98 18.76 -3.38
C GLY A 264 -0.56 18.45 -2.95
N GLN A 265 0.01 19.12 -1.94
CA GLN A 265 1.36 18.82 -1.44
C GLN A 265 1.31 18.00 -0.15
N ILE A 266 2.32 17.15 0.05
CA ILE A 266 2.58 16.46 1.31
C ILE A 266 4.03 16.69 1.76
N PHE A 267 4.21 16.91 3.05
CA PHE A 267 5.50 17.01 3.72
C PHE A 267 5.50 16.13 4.95
N GLY A 268 6.65 15.59 5.35
CA GLY A 268 6.72 14.84 6.58
C GLY A 268 8.12 14.48 7.02
N LYS A 269 8.18 13.86 8.20
CA LYS A 269 9.39 13.39 8.84
C LYS A 269 9.29 11.91 9.12
N LEU A 270 10.41 11.23 8.91
CA LEU A 270 10.61 9.81 9.10
C LEU A 270 11.44 9.57 10.34
N VAL A 271 10.98 8.66 11.18
CA VAL A 271 11.70 8.25 12.38
C VAL A 271 11.66 6.73 12.53
N ASP A 272 12.67 6.16 13.18
CA ASP A 272 12.60 4.76 13.59
C ASP A 272 11.62 4.56 14.77
N MET A 273 11.49 3.32 15.25
CA MET A 273 10.61 3.01 16.38
C MET A 273 11.05 3.64 17.72
N GLY A 274 12.33 4.01 17.86
CA GLY A 274 12.87 4.74 18.99
C GLY A 274 12.66 6.25 18.91
N GLY A 275 12.26 6.77 17.75
CA GLY A 275 12.14 8.20 17.48
C GLY A 275 13.40 8.82 16.85
N THR A 276 14.43 8.02 16.52
CA THR A 276 15.62 8.54 15.84
C THR A 276 15.26 9.05 14.46
N PHE A 277 15.74 10.21 14.07
CA PHE A 277 15.55 10.76 12.72
C PHE A 277 16.09 9.81 11.65
N LYS A 278 15.30 9.61 10.58
CA LYS A 278 15.69 8.76 9.44
C LYS A 278 15.61 9.45 8.09
N GLY A 279 14.90 10.56 8.00
CA GLY A 279 14.77 11.31 6.76
C GLY A 279 13.54 12.19 6.71
N MET A 280 13.35 12.85 5.56
CA MET A 280 12.19 13.66 5.24
C MET A 280 11.38 13.04 4.12
N LEU A 281 10.09 13.41 4.08
CA LEU A 281 9.15 13.07 3.03
C LEU A 281 8.70 14.35 2.35
N LYS A 282 8.61 14.30 1.03
CA LYS A 282 7.96 15.35 0.22
C LYS A 282 7.28 14.72 -0.97
N GLY A 283 6.10 15.19 -1.31
CA GLY A 283 5.38 14.66 -2.45
C GLY A 283 4.13 15.46 -2.80
N ARG A 284 3.28 14.82 -3.58
CA ARG A 284 2.03 15.35 -4.06
C ARG A 284 0.91 14.32 -3.96
N TRP A 285 -0.32 14.80 -3.91
CA TRP A 285 -1.53 13.98 -3.90
C TRP A 285 -2.56 14.55 -4.87
N CYS A 286 -3.39 13.69 -5.46
CA CYS A 286 -4.49 14.10 -6.33
C CYS A 286 -5.66 13.11 -6.25
N TYR A 287 -6.88 13.57 -6.49
CA TYR A 287 -8.02 12.68 -6.68
C TYR A 287 -7.93 11.94 -8.02
N ILE A 288 -8.46 10.72 -8.07
CA ILE A 288 -8.63 10.02 -9.34
C ILE A 288 -9.70 10.77 -10.15
N THR A 289 -9.31 11.23 -11.33
CA THR A 289 -10.26 11.90 -12.23
C THR A 289 -11.41 10.94 -12.55
N HIS A 290 -12.65 11.45 -12.63
CA HIS A 290 -13.88 10.70 -12.96
C HIS A 290 -14.48 9.86 -11.83
N THR A 291 -13.78 9.66 -10.72
CA THR A 291 -14.45 9.26 -9.48
C THR A 291 -14.83 10.56 -8.77
N ASN A 292 -16.11 10.95 -8.78
CA ASN A 292 -16.65 12.01 -7.90
C ASN A 292 -16.58 11.59 -6.42
N GLY A 293 -15.52 10.90 -6.02
CA GLY A 293 -15.45 10.04 -4.87
C GLY A 293 -14.17 10.26 -4.07
N PRO A 294 -14.13 9.65 -2.89
CA PRO A 294 -13.12 9.92 -1.86
C PRO A 294 -11.73 9.33 -2.19
N ILE A 295 -11.45 8.91 -3.42
CA ILE A 295 -10.26 8.10 -3.73
C ILE A 295 -9.27 8.92 -4.54
N GLY A 296 -8.00 8.83 -4.17
CA GLY A 296 -6.92 9.49 -4.88
C GLY A 296 -5.60 8.75 -4.79
N TRP A 297 -4.58 9.34 -5.38
CA TRP A 297 -3.22 8.86 -5.45
C TRP A 297 -2.28 9.81 -4.72
N PHE A 298 -1.18 9.28 -4.21
CA PHE A 298 -0.05 10.08 -3.75
C PHE A 298 1.25 9.55 -4.32
N LEU A 299 2.20 10.46 -4.56
CA LEU A 299 3.55 10.16 -5.03
C LEU A 299 4.51 11.14 -4.36
N GLY A 300 5.65 10.65 -3.90
CA GLY A 300 6.65 11.45 -3.23
C GLY A 300 8.03 10.84 -3.30
N ILE A 301 8.96 11.56 -2.71
CA ILE A 301 10.31 11.11 -2.42
C ILE A 301 10.53 11.04 -0.92
N TYR A 302 11.53 10.27 -0.54
CA TYR A 302 12.08 10.31 0.81
C TYR A 302 13.59 10.48 0.79
N THR A 303 14.11 11.05 1.88
CA THR A 303 15.55 11.26 2.07
C THR A 303 16.12 10.31 3.11
N ASN A 304 17.45 10.25 3.18
CA ASN A 304 18.17 9.70 4.33
C ASN A 304 18.40 10.76 5.43
N GLU A 305 19.22 10.39 6.43
CA GLU A 305 19.55 11.20 7.61
C GLU A 305 20.35 12.48 7.29
N ILE A 306 20.92 12.58 6.09
CA ILE A 306 21.67 13.74 5.61
C ILE A 306 20.92 14.54 4.53
N LEU A 307 19.61 14.30 4.38
CA LEU A 307 18.71 14.96 3.43
C LEU A 307 19.03 14.70 1.96
N GLU A 308 19.75 13.62 1.64
CA GLU A 308 19.89 13.18 0.26
C GLU A 308 18.65 12.37 -0.14
N PRO A 309 17.99 12.69 -1.27
CA PRO A 309 16.93 11.87 -1.80
C PRO A 309 17.45 10.46 -2.10
N VAL A 310 16.84 9.45 -1.49
CA VAL A 310 17.27 8.04 -1.64
C VAL A 310 16.19 7.16 -2.25
N GLY A 311 14.95 7.62 -2.35
CA GLY A 311 13.90 6.81 -2.95
C GLY A 311 12.58 7.52 -3.15
N ILE A 312 11.61 6.76 -3.64
CA ILE A 312 10.25 7.19 -3.92
C ILE A 312 9.26 6.48 -3.00
N LEU A 313 8.11 7.11 -2.79
CA LEU A 313 6.94 6.45 -2.21
C LEU A 313 5.70 6.83 -3.00
N GLY A 314 4.71 5.95 -3.01
CA GLY A 314 3.40 6.33 -3.51
C GLY A 314 2.37 5.23 -3.36
N GLY A 315 1.12 5.57 -3.65
CA GLY A 315 0.01 4.66 -3.46
C GLY A 315 -1.33 5.36 -3.57
N HIS A 316 -2.30 4.83 -2.83
CA HIS A 316 -3.68 5.25 -2.85
C HIS A 316 -4.09 5.81 -1.49
N PHE A 317 -5.01 6.76 -1.52
CA PHE A 317 -5.76 7.16 -0.34
C PHE A 317 -7.25 7.03 -0.56
N ILE A 318 -7.97 6.85 0.55
CA ILE A 318 -9.42 6.91 0.62
C ILE A 318 -9.82 7.88 1.74
N GLU A 319 -10.62 8.85 1.38
CA GLU A 319 -11.20 9.85 2.25
C GLU A 319 -12.46 9.28 2.93
N GLY A 320 -12.58 9.55 4.22
CA GLY A 320 -13.74 9.24 5.02
C GLY A 320 -14.90 10.19 4.71
N TYR A 321 -16.07 9.84 5.23
CA TYR A 321 -17.26 10.67 5.04
C TYR A 321 -17.04 12.08 5.64
N GLY A 322 -17.18 13.12 4.80
CA GLY A 322 -17.01 14.52 5.21
C GLY A 322 -15.64 15.13 4.94
N GLY A 323 -14.66 14.34 4.49
CA GLY A 323 -13.36 14.86 4.05
C GLY A 323 -12.44 15.42 5.13
N GLU A 324 -12.71 15.09 6.39
CA GLU A 324 -11.89 15.52 7.52
C GLU A 324 -10.87 14.46 7.93
N VAL A 325 -11.10 13.20 7.53
CA VAL A 325 -10.28 12.04 7.86
C VAL A 325 -10.14 11.15 6.64
N GLY A 326 -9.05 10.40 6.53
CA GLY A 326 -8.89 9.39 5.50
C GLY A 326 -7.78 8.39 5.82
N HIS A 327 -7.68 7.34 5.01
CA HIS A 327 -6.66 6.31 5.08
C HIS A 327 -5.78 6.35 3.84
N LEU A 328 -4.52 5.99 3.99
CA LEU A 328 -3.60 5.84 2.86
C LEU A 328 -2.82 4.54 2.97
N ARG A 329 -2.52 3.98 1.80
CA ARG A 329 -1.67 2.81 1.63
C ARG A 329 -0.84 2.94 0.38
N GLY A 330 0.41 2.53 0.45
CA GLY A 330 1.31 2.57 -0.68
C GLY A 330 2.55 1.73 -0.45
N VAL A 331 3.52 1.97 -1.31
CA VAL A 331 4.83 1.36 -1.30
C VAL A 331 5.90 2.44 -1.22
N TRP A 332 7.07 2.06 -0.73
CA TRP A 332 8.29 2.85 -0.86
C TRP A 332 9.38 1.98 -1.50
N HIS A 333 10.24 2.63 -2.27
CA HIS A 333 11.32 2.02 -3.06
C HIS A 333 12.57 2.88 -2.97
N GLU A 334 13.73 2.28 -2.69
CA GLU A 334 15.04 2.92 -2.76
C GLU A 334 15.50 3.01 -4.21
N GLY A 335 16.07 4.15 -4.56
CA GLY A 335 16.41 4.52 -5.92
C GLY A 335 15.28 5.23 -6.64
N PHE A 336 15.59 5.63 -7.87
CA PHE A 336 14.70 6.39 -8.72
C PHE A 336 14.58 5.72 -10.09
N PRO A 337 13.38 5.74 -10.69
CA PRO A 337 13.20 5.32 -12.08
C PRO A 337 14.08 6.13 -13.02
N TYR A 338 14.44 5.53 -14.16
CA TYR A 338 15.18 6.25 -15.18
C TYR A 338 14.42 7.52 -15.63
N GLY A 339 15.07 8.68 -15.49
CA GLY A 339 14.51 9.97 -15.87
C GLY A 339 13.63 10.63 -14.80
N PHE A 340 13.46 10.03 -13.64
CA PHE A 340 12.79 10.67 -12.50
C PHE A 340 13.71 11.71 -11.86
N ASP A 341 13.23 12.95 -11.73
CA ASP A 341 13.94 14.01 -11.03
C ASP A 341 13.45 14.09 -9.57
N PRO A 342 14.27 13.73 -8.57
CA PRO A 342 13.86 13.80 -7.17
C PRO A 342 13.59 15.22 -6.67
N TYR A 343 14.02 16.25 -7.41
CA TYR A 343 13.82 17.65 -7.04
C TYR A 343 12.57 18.28 -7.67
N ASP A 344 11.95 17.60 -8.63
CA ASP A 344 10.71 18.02 -9.31
C ASP A 344 9.71 16.87 -9.33
N VAL A 345 9.16 16.55 -8.15
CA VAL A 345 8.21 15.45 -8.00
C VAL A 345 6.96 15.72 -8.85
N PRO A 346 6.65 14.86 -9.84
CA PRO A 346 5.53 15.10 -10.73
C PRO A 346 4.19 15.01 -9.99
N ASP A 347 3.17 15.63 -10.55
CA ASP A 347 1.79 15.41 -10.11
C ASP A 347 1.44 13.92 -10.30
N PRO A 348 0.86 13.23 -9.30
CA PRO A 348 0.51 11.82 -9.44
C PRO A 348 -0.45 11.57 -10.62
N GLY A 349 -1.27 12.56 -10.99
CA GLY A 349 -2.19 12.45 -12.13
C GLY A 349 -1.52 12.52 -13.51
N ASP A 350 -0.33 13.12 -13.60
CA ASP A 350 0.44 13.22 -14.85
C ASP A 350 1.28 11.96 -15.10
N TYR A 351 1.53 11.17 -14.06
CA TYR A 351 2.23 9.90 -14.17
C TYR A 351 1.30 8.86 -14.81
N LYS A 352 1.37 8.75 -16.14
CA LYS A 352 0.64 7.74 -16.93
C LYS A 352 1.18 6.31 -16.73
N GLY A 353 2.26 6.17 -15.96
CA GLY A 353 2.73 4.89 -15.46
C GLY A 353 1.86 4.43 -14.31
N THR A 354 1.58 3.14 -14.27
CA THR A 354 1.05 2.44 -13.11
C THR A 354 1.74 2.93 -11.82
N THR A 355 1.00 2.95 -10.72
CA THR A 355 1.48 3.32 -9.37
C THR A 355 2.93 2.86 -9.12
N PRO A 356 3.72 3.55 -8.26
CA PRO A 356 5.16 3.29 -8.09
C PRO A 356 5.57 1.82 -7.88
N VAL A 357 4.63 0.97 -7.47
CA VAL A 357 4.67 -0.50 -7.47
C VAL A 357 5.22 -1.17 -8.75
N SER A 358 5.13 -0.50 -9.90
CA SER A 358 5.50 -1.08 -11.21
C SER A 358 6.87 -0.62 -11.76
N LEU A 359 7.69 0.01 -10.92
CA LEU A 359 8.98 0.61 -11.29
C LEU A 359 10.18 -0.30 -11.02
#